data_AF-A0A6P5G0C5-F1
#
_entry.id   AF-A0A6P5G0C5-F1
#
_cell.length_a   1.000
_cell.length_b   1.000
_cell.length_c   1.000
_cell.angle_alpha   90.00
_cell.angle_beta   90.00
_cell.angle_gamma   90.00
#
_symmetry.space_group_name_H-M   'P 1'
#
loop_
_entity.id
_entity.type
_entity.pdbx_description
1 polymer ?
#
loop_
_entity_poly.entity_id
_entity_poly.type
_entity_poly.pdbx_seq_one_letter_code
_entity_poly.pdbx_strand_id
1 'polypeptide(L)'
;MDQSPMAADHSLGRSALKINDDALKEDLKWHLDTLSEEITLFKEMSEENCKFVKLTLARLLIAYDAMKSPENSLLQKRKHCEEALDLFDVLIKLDPSHKRYNEDEQSLVLLDQATSDRESLVKYCWQYDNPYFSTFRHHNCLQLSRLSLTRVGCVELMLWVQILDLSHNKLRSIAGNELLLK
;
A
#
# COMPACT_ATOMS: atom_id res chain seq x y z
N MET A 1 29.11 -50.56 -42.48
CA MET A 1 27.77 -50.46 -43.09
C MET A 1 26.85 -49.92 -42.02
N ASP A 2 26.44 -48.68 -42.23
CA ASP A 2 25.13 -48.09 -41.95
C ASP A 2 24.29 -48.64 -40.77
N GLN A 3 24.03 -47.76 -39.79
CA GLN A 3 22.67 -47.41 -39.36
C GLN A 3 22.71 -46.29 -38.31
N SER A 4 22.19 -45.13 -38.71
CA SER A 4 21.62 -44.12 -37.79
C SER A 4 20.32 -44.65 -37.18
N PRO A 5 19.89 -44.13 -36.03
CA PRO A 5 18.68 -43.29 -36.11
C PRO A 5 18.72 -42.03 -35.24
N MET A 6 18.30 -40.94 -35.89
CA MET A 6 17.33 -39.92 -35.47
C MET A 6 17.13 -39.57 -33.99
N ALA A 7 17.37 -38.26 -33.75
CA ALA A 7 16.49 -37.32 -33.07
C ALA A 7 16.29 -37.41 -31.55
N ALA A 8 16.83 -36.41 -30.85
CA ALA A 8 16.00 -35.46 -30.11
C ALA A 8 16.80 -34.15 -29.91
N ASP A 9 16.63 -33.24 -30.87
CA ASP A 9 16.86 -31.82 -30.64
C ASP A 9 15.77 -31.34 -29.66
N HIS A 10 16.12 -31.23 -28.39
CA HIS A 10 15.30 -30.55 -27.38
C HIS A 10 15.73 -29.08 -27.27
N SER A 11 15.78 -28.36 -28.38
CA SER A 11 15.65 -26.89 -28.40
C SER A 11 14.17 -26.49 -28.40
N LEU A 12 13.37 -27.03 -27.47
CA LEU A 12 11.98 -26.63 -27.31
C LEU A 12 11.86 -25.51 -26.27
N GLY A 13 11.88 -24.29 -26.78
CA GLY A 13 10.98 -23.24 -26.28
C GLY A 13 11.29 -22.59 -24.94
N ARG A 14 12.49 -22.01 -24.78
CA ARG A 14 12.59 -20.72 -24.05
C ARG A 14 12.39 -19.60 -25.06
N SER A 15 11.17 -19.47 -25.59
CA SER A 15 10.78 -18.26 -26.30
C SER A 15 10.84 -17.10 -25.31
N ALA A 16 11.90 -16.33 -25.49
CA ALA A 16 12.13 -14.98 -25.00
C ALA A 16 10.85 -14.24 -24.55
N LEU A 17 10.64 -14.18 -23.24
CA LEU A 17 10.11 -12.97 -22.62
C LEU A 17 11.31 -12.08 -22.28
N LYS A 18 12.03 -11.62 -23.31
CA LYS A 18 12.82 -10.39 -23.18
C LYS A 18 11.79 -9.27 -23.19
N ILE A 19 11.18 -9.04 -22.03
CA ILE A 19 10.37 -7.85 -21.84
C ILE A 19 11.30 -6.67 -22.12
N ASN A 20 10.93 -5.86 -23.11
CA ASN A 20 11.72 -4.71 -23.50
C ASN A 20 11.63 -3.68 -22.37
N ASP A 21 12.64 -3.66 -21.50
CA ASP A 21 12.72 -2.80 -20.32
C ASP A 21 12.52 -1.31 -20.68
N ASP A 22 12.90 -0.91 -21.89
CA ASP A 22 12.70 0.46 -22.39
C ASP A 22 11.23 0.76 -22.70
N ALA A 23 10.50 -0.19 -23.30
CA ALA A 23 9.07 -0.04 -23.55
C ALA A 23 8.25 0.00 -22.25
N LEU A 24 8.64 -0.77 -21.23
CA LEU A 24 8.03 -0.70 -19.90
C LEU A 24 8.27 0.64 -19.20
N LYS A 25 9.47 1.21 -19.35
CA LYS A 25 9.80 2.52 -18.77
C LYS A 25 9.05 3.65 -19.45
N GLU A 26 8.91 3.61 -20.78
CA GLU A 26 8.11 4.57 -21.53
C GLU A 26 6.63 4.49 -21.14
N ASP A 27 6.11 3.27 -21.01
CA ASP A 27 4.73 3.03 -20.59
C ASP A 27 4.49 3.55 -19.16
N LEU A 28 5.34 3.19 -18.19
CA LEU A 28 5.25 3.69 -16.81
C LEU A 28 5.33 5.22 -16.75
N LYS A 29 6.23 5.82 -17.54
CA LYS A 29 6.37 7.27 -17.61
C LYS A 29 5.09 7.92 -18.11
N TRP A 30 4.51 7.41 -19.19
CA TRP A 30 3.25 7.93 -19.73
C TRP A 30 2.11 7.86 -18.71
N HIS A 31 2.01 6.77 -17.96
CA HIS A 31 1.01 6.64 -16.89
C HIS A 31 1.24 7.64 -15.76
N LEU A 32 2.48 7.84 -15.32
CA LEU A 32 2.81 8.83 -14.28
C LEU A 32 2.54 10.26 -14.74
N ASP A 33 2.87 10.60 -15.98
CA ASP A 33 2.62 11.91 -16.57
C ASP A 33 1.09 12.16 -16.64
N THR A 34 0.33 11.17 -17.12
CA THR A 34 -1.14 11.23 -17.18
C THR A 34 -1.77 11.43 -15.80
N LEU A 35 -1.35 10.64 -14.79
CA LEU A 35 -1.81 10.81 -13.42
C LEU A 35 -1.47 12.21 -12.86
N SER A 36 -0.28 12.73 -13.18
CA SER A 36 0.13 14.07 -12.73
C SER A 36 -0.75 15.16 -13.33
N GLU A 37 -1.13 15.04 -14.61
CA GLU A 37 -2.05 15.96 -15.27
C GLU A 37 -3.45 15.89 -14.64
N GLU A 38 -3.99 14.68 -14.42
CA GLU A 38 -5.28 14.49 -13.76
C GLU A 38 -5.28 15.05 -12.34
N ILE A 39 -4.24 14.82 -11.54
CA ILE A 39 -4.11 15.40 -10.20
C ILE A 39 -4.20 16.93 -10.28
N THR A 40 -3.54 17.55 -11.25
CA THR A 40 -3.57 19.00 -11.43
C THR A 40 -4.98 19.49 -11.74
N LEU A 41 -5.68 18.85 -12.68
CA LEU A 41 -7.06 19.18 -13.02
C LEU A 41 -8.00 19.04 -11.81
N PHE A 42 -7.89 17.96 -11.04
CA PHE A 42 -8.74 17.75 -9.86
C PHE A 42 -8.43 18.72 -8.71
N LYS A 43 -7.18 19.20 -8.60
CA LYS A 43 -6.83 20.28 -7.66
C LYS A 43 -7.47 21.61 -8.07
N GLU A 44 -7.48 21.93 -9.36
CA GLU A 44 -8.11 23.14 -9.90
C GLU A 44 -9.63 23.10 -9.81
N MET A 45 -10.24 21.93 -10.01
CA MET A 45 -11.69 21.71 -9.89
C MET A 45 -12.19 21.57 -8.45
N SER A 46 -11.35 21.75 -7.43
CA SER A 46 -11.72 21.54 -6.02
C SER A 46 -12.73 22.59 -5.55
N GLU A 47 -13.99 22.42 -5.96
CA GLU A 47 -15.15 23.06 -5.35
C GLU A 47 -15.22 22.61 -3.90
N GLU A 48 -15.41 23.55 -2.97
CA GLU A 48 -15.22 23.34 -1.52
C GLU A 48 -15.95 22.12 -0.94
N ASN A 49 -17.04 21.66 -1.58
CA ASN A 49 -17.91 20.58 -1.08
C ASN A 49 -18.23 19.45 -2.07
N CYS A 50 -17.50 19.30 -3.18
CA CYS A 50 -17.76 18.17 -4.08
C CYS A 50 -17.03 16.89 -3.59
N LYS A 51 -17.79 15.96 -2.99
CA LYS A 51 -17.23 14.69 -2.47
C LYS A 51 -16.56 13.82 -3.54
N PHE A 52 -17.06 13.84 -4.77
CA PHE A 52 -16.48 13.07 -5.86
C PHE A 52 -15.12 13.62 -6.28
N VAL A 53 -14.98 14.94 -6.40
CA VAL A 53 -13.71 15.58 -6.71
C VAL A 53 -12.67 15.25 -5.64
N LYS A 54 -13.02 15.41 -4.35
CA LYS A 54 -12.11 15.11 -3.24
C LYS A 54 -11.72 13.64 -3.14
N LEU A 55 -12.67 12.72 -3.32
CA LEU A 55 -12.41 11.28 -3.29
C LEU A 55 -11.54 10.84 -4.48
N THR A 56 -11.83 11.36 -5.68
CA THR A 56 -11.01 11.07 -6.86
C THR A 56 -9.60 11.62 -6.70
N LEU A 57 -9.44 12.85 -6.21
CA LEU A 57 -8.14 13.43 -5.95
C LEU A 57 -7.33 12.59 -4.96
N ALA A 58 -7.94 12.18 -3.83
CA ALA A 58 -7.27 11.32 -2.85
C ALA A 58 -6.77 10.00 -3.48
N ARG A 59 -7.61 9.36 -4.30
CA ARG A 59 -7.25 8.12 -5.01
C ARG A 59 -6.14 8.32 -6.03
N LEU A 60 -6.17 9.41 -6.80
CA LEU A 60 -5.14 9.73 -7.78
C LEU A 60 -3.78 9.97 -7.11
N LEU A 61 -3.75 10.69 -5.99
CA LEU A 61 -2.54 10.92 -5.19
C LEU A 61 -1.90 9.62 -4.71
N ILE A 62 -2.72 8.70 -4.18
CA ILE A 62 -2.26 7.38 -3.70
C ILE A 62 -1.79 6.52 -4.88
N ALA A 63 -2.54 6.50 -5.98
CA ALA A 63 -2.18 5.73 -7.17
C ALA A 63 -0.85 6.22 -7.77
N TYR A 64 -0.65 7.53 -7.85
CA TYR A 64 0.59 8.12 -8.33
C TYR A 64 1.78 7.68 -7.46
N ASP A 65 1.65 7.76 -6.15
CA ASP A 65 2.72 7.35 -5.23
C ASP A 65 2.99 5.84 -5.29
N ALA A 66 1.95 5.02 -5.45
CA ALA A 66 2.08 3.57 -5.64
C ALA A 66 2.80 3.22 -6.94
N MET A 67 2.47 3.89 -8.06
CA MET A 67 3.11 3.64 -9.36
C MET A 67 4.54 4.15 -9.43
N LYS A 68 4.85 5.25 -8.73
CA LYS A 68 6.20 5.85 -8.73
C LYS A 68 7.24 5.01 -7.98
N SER A 69 6.78 4.17 -7.06
CA SER A 69 7.60 3.24 -6.29
C SER A 69 7.38 1.83 -6.81
N PRO A 70 8.15 1.38 -7.82
CA PRO A 70 8.06 0.00 -8.27
C PRO A 70 8.35 -0.95 -7.09
N GLU A 71 7.71 -2.12 -7.10
CA GLU A 71 7.63 -3.13 -6.02
C GLU A 71 8.97 -3.50 -5.35
N ASN A 72 10.10 -3.24 -6.00
CA ASN A 72 11.45 -3.52 -5.48
C ASN A 72 12.08 -2.37 -4.70
N SER A 73 11.43 -1.21 -4.62
CA SER A 73 11.85 -0.07 -3.80
C SER A 73 11.02 -0.01 -2.52
N LEU A 74 11.19 -1.03 -1.66
CA LEU A 74 10.45 -1.19 -0.39
C LEU A 74 10.49 0.01 0.57
N LEU A 75 11.28 1.05 0.26
CA LEU A 75 11.52 2.21 1.11
C LEU A 75 11.55 3.51 0.29
N GLN A 76 10.45 3.84 -0.39
CA GLN A 76 10.28 5.16 -1.00
C GLN A 76 9.23 5.98 -0.25
N LYS A 77 9.69 7.13 0.26
CA LYS A 77 8.83 8.11 0.92
C LYS A 77 7.68 8.51 -0.02
N ARG A 78 6.46 8.24 0.43
CA ARG A 78 5.23 8.69 -0.21
C ARG A 78 5.11 10.21 -0.07
N LYS A 79 4.89 10.91 -1.17
CA LYS A 79 4.87 12.38 -1.19
C LYS A 79 3.50 12.95 -0.88
N HIS A 80 2.45 12.19 -1.16
CA HIS A 80 1.08 12.68 -1.15
C HIS A 80 0.22 12.07 -0.03
N CYS A 81 0.80 11.25 0.87
CA CYS A 81 0.06 10.68 2.00
C CYS A 81 -0.58 11.75 2.88
N GLU A 82 0.13 12.82 3.23
CA GLU A 82 -0.41 13.89 4.08
C GLU A 82 -1.62 14.55 3.42
N GLU A 83 -1.50 14.92 2.14
CA GLU A 83 -2.61 15.50 1.37
C GLU A 83 -3.80 14.54 1.24
N ALA A 84 -3.54 13.25 1.00
CA ALA A 84 -4.61 12.24 0.93
C ALA A 84 -5.31 12.04 2.29
N LEU A 85 -4.57 12.05 3.41
CA LEU A 85 -5.13 11.96 4.75
C LEU A 85 -6.04 13.15 5.08
N ASP A 86 -5.64 14.36 4.72
CA ASP A 86 -6.44 15.59 4.89
C ASP A 86 -7.74 15.52 4.06
N LEU A 87 -7.66 15.00 2.84
CA LEU A 87 -8.84 14.79 1.99
C LEU A 87 -9.81 13.79 2.62
N PHE A 88 -9.32 12.68 3.19
CA PHE A 88 -10.17 11.71 3.88
C PHE A 88 -10.81 12.28 5.15
N ASP A 89 -10.11 13.12 5.91
CA ASP A 89 -10.68 13.81 7.07
C ASP A 89 -11.86 14.72 6.68
N VAL A 90 -11.77 15.39 5.52
CA VAL A 90 -12.88 16.16 4.96
C VAL A 90 -14.00 15.23 4.47
N LEU A 91 -13.67 14.16 3.75
CA LEU A 91 -14.65 13.20 3.20
C LEU A 91 -15.46 12.47 4.28
N ILE A 92 -14.85 12.12 5.40
CA ILE A 92 -15.53 11.51 6.56
C ILE A 92 -16.64 12.43 7.10
N LYS A 93 -16.45 13.75 7.03
CA LYS A 93 -17.41 14.76 7.47
C LYS A 93 -18.43 15.06 6.37
N LEU A 94 -17.99 15.16 5.12
CA LEU A 94 -18.78 15.55 3.96
C LEU A 94 -19.72 14.44 3.47
N ASP A 95 -19.34 13.17 3.62
CA ASP A 95 -20.16 12.02 3.25
C ASP A 95 -20.28 11.00 4.40
N PRO A 96 -21.12 11.28 5.42
CA PRO A 96 -21.33 10.37 6.54
C PRO A 96 -21.87 8.99 6.13
N SER A 97 -22.56 8.90 4.98
CA SER A 97 -23.10 7.64 4.47
C SER A 97 -22.00 6.67 4.04
N HIS A 98 -20.86 7.20 3.60
CA HIS A 98 -19.66 6.44 3.23
C HIS A 98 -18.53 6.58 4.25
N LYS A 99 -18.82 7.07 5.46
CA LYS A 99 -17.82 7.28 6.52
C LYS A 99 -16.93 6.06 6.74
N ARG A 100 -17.52 4.86 6.78
CA ARG A 100 -16.77 3.60 6.99
C ARG A 100 -15.74 3.37 5.89
N TYR A 101 -16.17 3.53 4.64
CA TYR A 101 -15.28 3.38 3.49
C TYR A 101 -14.12 4.38 3.57
N ASN A 102 -14.41 5.64 3.87
CA ASN A 102 -13.38 6.68 3.98
C ASN A 102 -12.42 6.45 5.16
N GLU A 103 -12.90 6.00 6.33
CA GLU A 103 -12.06 5.62 7.47
C GLU A 103 -11.14 4.43 7.14
N ASP A 104 -11.65 3.46 6.38
CA ASP A 104 -10.87 2.29 5.96
C ASP A 104 -9.76 2.69 4.97
N GLU A 105 -10.06 3.52 3.97
CA GLU A 105 -9.04 4.06 3.05
C GLU A 105 -8.01 4.92 3.80
N GLN A 106 -8.45 5.79 4.72
CA GLN A 106 -7.56 6.60 5.55
C GLN A 106 -6.59 5.72 6.36
N SER A 107 -7.08 4.60 6.91
CA SER A 107 -6.23 3.64 7.65
C SER A 107 -5.18 2.99 6.75
N LEU A 108 -5.53 2.68 5.49
CA LEU A 108 -4.59 2.13 4.52
C LEU A 108 -3.48 3.14 4.17
N VAL A 109 -3.84 4.41 3.93
CA VAL A 109 -2.87 5.48 3.65
C VAL A 109 -1.94 5.70 4.84
N LEU A 110 -2.48 5.69 6.06
CA LEU A 110 -1.66 5.86 7.28
C LEU A 110 -0.65 4.72 7.44
N LEU A 111 -1.06 3.48 7.18
CA LEU A 111 -0.17 2.31 7.25
C LEU A 111 0.87 2.30 6.13
N ASP A 112 0.47 2.63 4.90
CA ASP A 112 1.41 2.78 3.79
C ASP A 112 2.43 3.88 4.10
N GLN A 113 2.01 5.05 4.59
CA GLN A 113 2.92 6.11 5.04
C GLN A 113 3.89 5.62 6.12
N ALA A 114 3.37 4.97 7.17
CA ALA A 114 4.16 4.47 8.29
C ALA A 114 5.18 3.40 7.87
N THR A 115 4.89 2.64 6.82
CA THR A 115 5.73 1.53 6.33
C THR A 115 6.55 1.88 5.08
N SER A 116 6.34 3.06 4.50
CA SER A 116 6.94 3.49 3.23
C SER A 116 8.43 3.80 3.28
N ASP A 117 8.98 4.11 4.46
CA ASP A 117 10.40 4.39 4.62
C ASP A 117 10.87 4.09 6.05
N ARG A 118 12.18 3.92 6.22
CA ARG A 118 12.76 3.51 7.51
C ARG A 118 12.58 4.57 8.59
N GLU A 119 12.65 5.86 8.25
CA GLU A 119 12.51 6.96 9.20
C GLU A 119 11.09 7.02 9.76
N SER A 120 10.09 6.84 8.89
CA SER A 120 8.69 6.73 9.29
C SER A 120 8.43 5.48 10.12
N LEU A 121 8.97 4.34 9.71
CA LEU A 121 8.76 3.04 10.36
C LEU A 121 9.34 2.98 11.77
N VAL A 122 10.55 3.52 11.97
CA VAL A 122 11.25 3.48 13.28
C VAL A 122 10.46 4.18 14.39
N LYS A 123 9.60 5.15 14.07
CA LYS A 123 8.72 5.82 15.05
C LYS A 123 7.75 4.85 15.73
N TYR A 124 7.45 3.74 15.06
CA TYR A 124 6.55 2.70 15.52
C TYR A 124 7.30 1.43 15.99
N CYS A 125 8.63 1.38 15.85
CA CYS A 125 9.45 0.24 16.24
C CYS A 125 9.98 0.41 17.66
N TRP A 126 9.73 -0.56 18.54
CA TRP A 126 10.27 -0.58 19.90
C TRP A 126 11.06 -1.87 20.15
N GLN A 127 12.11 -1.81 20.96
CA GLN A 127 12.77 -3.02 21.45
C GLN A 127 12.02 -3.52 22.67
N TYR A 128 11.40 -4.69 22.53
CA TYR A 128 10.68 -5.32 23.63
C TYR A 128 11.66 -6.10 24.52
N ASP A 129 12.17 -5.45 25.57
CA ASP A 129 13.00 -6.08 26.59
C ASP A 129 12.12 -6.73 27.66
N ASN A 130 11.79 -8.01 27.48
CA ASN A 130 11.09 -8.77 28.50
C ASN A 130 12.07 -9.53 29.41
N PRO A 131 12.16 -9.20 30.71
CA PRO A 131 13.06 -9.87 31.63
C PRO A 131 12.74 -11.36 31.86
N TYR A 132 11.53 -11.83 31.52
CA TYR A 132 11.13 -13.24 31.63
C TYR A 132 11.55 -14.09 30.42
N PHE A 133 11.98 -13.48 29.32
CA PHE A 133 12.38 -14.16 28.08
C PHE A 133 13.84 -13.86 27.71
N SER A 134 14.73 -13.81 28.71
CA SER A 134 16.15 -13.45 28.62
C SER A 134 17.01 -14.30 27.68
N THR A 135 16.44 -15.30 27.01
CA THR A 135 17.11 -16.14 26.01
C THR A 135 16.76 -15.78 24.55
N PHE A 136 15.71 -14.98 24.32
CA PHE A 136 15.33 -14.54 22.98
C PHE A 136 15.78 -13.09 22.75
N ARG A 137 16.84 -12.96 21.94
CA ARG A 137 17.40 -11.66 21.53
C ARG A 137 16.35 -10.81 20.83
N HIS A 138 16.33 -9.51 21.14
CA HIS A 138 15.72 -8.39 20.40
C HIS A 138 14.52 -8.77 19.51
N HIS A 139 13.32 -8.83 20.09
CA HIS A 139 12.12 -8.99 19.29
C HIS A 139 11.86 -7.74 18.44
N ASN A 140 11.62 -7.95 17.15
CA ASN A 140 11.16 -6.93 16.23
C ASN A 140 9.69 -6.59 16.55
N CYS A 141 9.46 -5.60 17.42
CA CYS A 141 8.13 -5.15 17.79
C CYS A 141 7.71 -3.94 16.94
N LEU A 142 6.49 -3.99 16.42
CA LEU A 142 5.83 -2.88 15.75
C LEU A 142 4.58 -2.46 16.54
N GLN A 143 4.59 -1.24 17.04
CA GLN A 143 3.52 -0.65 17.84
C GLN A 143 2.70 0.31 16.98
N LEU A 144 1.55 -0.16 16.51
CA LEU A 144 0.57 0.61 15.74
C LEU A 144 -0.67 0.91 16.59
N SER A 145 -0.50 1.10 17.90
CA SER A 145 -1.60 1.34 18.82
C SER A 145 -2.05 2.82 18.84
N ARG A 146 -3.34 3.04 19.15
CA ARG A 146 -3.95 4.40 19.27
C ARG A 146 -3.93 5.25 17.99
N LEU A 147 -3.80 4.61 16.83
CA LEU A 147 -3.81 5.27 15.51
C LEU A 147 -5.22 5.43 14.93
N SER A 148 -6.25 5.01 15.66
CA SER A 148 -7.66 4.99 15.19
C SER A 148 -7.90 4.14 13.94
N LEU A 149 -7.03 3.17 13.65
CA LEU A 149 -7.14 2.30 12.46
C LEU A 149 -8.47 1.54 12.47
N THR A 150 -9.18 1.53 11.34
CA THR A 150 -10.37 0.70 11.11
C THR A 150 -10.07 -0.52 10.23
N ARG A 151 -9.00 -0.44 9.43
CA ARG A 151 -8.51 -1.50 8.54
C ARG A 151 -6.99 -1.63 8.62
N VAL A 152 -6.47 -2.85 8.47
CA VAL A 152 -5.03 -3.14 8.34
C VAL A 152 -4.70 -3.48 6.89
N GLY A 153 -3.62 -2.91 6.36
CA GLY A 153 -3.04 -3.19 5.04
C GLY A 153 -1.52 -3.34 5.10
N CYS A 154 -0.88 -3.45 3.94
CA CYS A 154 0.59 -3.55 3.80
C CYS A 154 1.23 -4.68 4.63
N VAL A 155 0.56 -5.83 4.75
CA VAL A 155 1.00 -6.95 5.60
C VAL A 155 2.32 -7.54 5.11
N GLU A 156 2.55 -7.49 3.80
CA GLU A 156 3.76 -7.93 3.12
C GLU A 156 4.98 -7.13 3.60
N LEU A 157 4.80 -5.85 3.94
CA LEU A 157 5.85 -4.97 4.46
C LEU A 157 6.15 -5.21 5.95
N MET A 158 5.29 -5.98 6.64
CA MET A 158 5.38 -6.28 8.06
C MET A 158 5.82 -7.72 8.37
N LEU A 159 6.24 -8.50 7.36
CA LEU A 159 6.64 -9.91 7.55
C LEU A 159 7.84 -10.12 8.48
N TRP A 160 8.63 -9.07 8.73
CA TRP A 160 9.77 -9.08 9.65
C TRP A 160 9.37 -8.86 11.14
N VAL A 161 8.12 -8.48 11.39
CA VAL A 161 7.57 -8.16 12.72
C VAL A 161 7.28 -9.46 13.49
N GLN A 162 7.79 -9.54 14.72
CA GLN A 162 7.55 -10.67 15.62
C GLN A 162 6.46 -10.37 16.66
N ILE A 163 6.33 -9.11 17.07
CA ILE A 163 5.31 -8.65 18.00
C ILE A 163 4.60 -7.45 17.36
N LEU A 164 3.28 -7.55 17.19
CA LEU A 164 2.46 -6.50 16.59
C LEU A 164 1.43 -6.01 17.62
N ASP A 165 1.57 -4.78 18.08
CA ASP A 165 0.58 -4.14 18.96
C ASP A 165 -0.40 -3.29 18.13
N LEU A 166 -1.65 -3.76 18.04
CA LEU A 166 -2.78 -3.05 17.39
C LEU A 166 -3.78 -2.50 18.40
N SER A 167 -3.43 -2.44 19.69
CA SER A 167 -4.35 -2.06 20.76
C SER A 167 -4.90 -0.64 20.59
N HIS A 168 -6.07 -0.39 21.16
CA HIS A 168 -6.71 0.93 21.15
C HIS A 168 -6.96 1.53 19.74
N ASN A 169 -7.13 0.68 18.72
CA ASN A 169 -7.64 1.07 17.41
C ASN A 169 -9.14 0.78 17.30
N LYS A 170 -9.73 1.11 16.15
CA LYS A 170 -11.15 0.91 15.81
C LYS A 170 -11.34 -0.31 14.88
N LEU A 171 -10.39 -1.25 14.91
CA LEU A 171 -10.41 -2.46 14.10
C LEU A 171 -11.66 -3.29 14.44
N ARG A 172 -12.32 -3.80 13.41
CA ARG A 172 -13.55 -4.59 13.56
C ARG A 172 -13.23 -6.06 13.34
N SER A 173 -13.97 -6.92 14.03
CA SER A 173 -13.88 -8.35 13.79
C SER A 173 -14.37 -8.69 12.37
N ILE A 174 -13.66 -9.57 11.68
CA ILE A 174 -14.07 -10.17 10.40
C ILE A 174 -15.38 -10.96 10.52
N ALA A 175 -15.80 -11.32 11.75
CA ALA A 175 -17.06 -12.02 12.01
C ALA A 175 -18.32 -11.20 11.63
N GLY A 176 -18.17 -9.91 11.28
CA GLY A 176 -19.26 -9.05 10.82
C GLY A 176 -19.72 -9.26 9.36
N ASN A 177 -18.99 -10.06 8.57
CA ASN A 177 -19.37 -10.37 7.17
C ASN A 177 -20.26 -11.63 7.04
N GLU A 178 -20.54 -12.34 8.13
CA GLU A 178 -21.38 -13.55 8.13
C GLU A 178 -22.90 -13.26 8.00
N LEU A 179 -23.30 -11.99 8.03
CA LEU A 179 -24.70 -11.57 7.87
C LEU A 179 -25.13 -11.28 6.42
N LEU A 180 -24.19 -11.30 5.45
CA LEU A 180 -24.46 -11.09 4.02
C LEU A 180 -24.52 -12.38 3.20
N LEU A 181 -24.44 -13.55 3.87
CA LEU A 181 -24.61 -14.88 3.29
C LEU A 181 -25.88 -15.59 3.80
N LYS A 182 -26.90 -14.83 4.21
CA LYS A 182 -28.25 -15.37 4.52
C LYS A 182 -29.26 -14.92 3.50
#